data_AF-A0A3M6UCP8-F1
#
_entry.id   AF-A0A3M6UCP8-F1
#
_cell.length_a   1.000
_cell.length_b   1.000
_cell.length_c   1.000
_cell.angle_alpha   90.00
_cell.angle_beta   90.00
_cell.angle_gamma   90.00
#
_symmetry.space_group_name_H-M   'P 1'
#
loop_
_entity.id
_entity.type
_entity.pdbx_description
1 polymer ?
#
loop_
_entity_poly.entity_id
_entity_poly.type
_entity_poly.pdbx_seq_one_letter_code
_entity_poly.pdbx_strand_id
1 'polypeptide(L)'
;MSVIYGSEDLNFFRLTKCVHDYSTAALRKVFIQEWNKIYASSPWQNDTSSGSQLLAEEMPPHHSRLFDPVYCNDYRDVKNHLSNGNIETWDITTLVFALSYSHALGPTRGTVYGMRISNAIHQIRRVRNEMSAHAARASISHATFKTSVMTLITAVQGLLSKSDPIVENLQQMLTEREFNTNELLNYKKWLKNERDHSRSLERVVKTLEEKIEERPGHKRKTPRDETRNLSSERHRRNDTKQLATTSIDQVPSKWKLKIFTRGRYIRLIDKSNSLSFNFCWEDLEKFLQGFSGNRDVEIFAQIQAACALNQRSRKEDSLKMLDGLKSSCGFNREYGFLAHARIRICMAFVLHDMGNDDEAMREADEAHKMLRDGECFEDFVEIHNVKANIILSRSKNSTEDRKLVLFHLNSSLDFCGKVSVDKSVTMVQVTMRKALVHLGYYQHGIAKEVSKSDVDVAGTVLSRISSRQIERLSERSKIYYNYCQALLAFRKGDSEKAKKLEQRARRKCELQSLHNEIQQLDMLRSLFSEQAEEITSEGANISE
;
A
#
# COMPACT_ATOMS: atom_id res chain seq x y z
N MET A 1 -19.85 -20.94 1.86
CA MET A 1 -20.01 -21.01 3.33
C MET A 1 -18.64 -20.72 3.93
N SER A 2 -18.54 -19.71 4.80
CA SER A 2 -17.33 -19.43 5.58
C SER A 2 -17.14 -20.47 6.68
N VAL A 3 -15.92 -20.99 6.78
CA VAL A 3 -15.37 -21.74 7.91
C VAL A 3 -15.04 -20.75 9.02
N ILE A 4 -16.00 -20.54 9.91
CA ILE A 4 -15.77 -19.78 11.13
C ILE A 4 -14.96 -20.65 12.09
N TYR A 5 -13.72 -20.25 12.36
CA TYR A 5 -12.88 -20.92 13.36
C TYR A 5 -13.46 -20.73 14.77
N GLY A 6 -13.71 -21.85 15.44
CA GLY A 6 -14.12 -21.86 16.83
C GLY A 6 -12.96 -21.49 17.76
N SER A 7 -13.29 -21.24 19.03
CA SER A 7 -12.29 -21.00 20.07
C SER A 7 -11.30 -22.15 20.22
N GLU A 8 -11.75 -23.39 19.99
CA GLU A 8 -10.89 -24.59 20.02
C GLU A 8 -9.89 -24.64 18.85
N ASP A 9 -10.29 -24.18 17.67
CA ASP A 9 -9.42 -24.11 16.49
C ASP A 9 -8.36 -23.01 16.66
N LEU A 10 -8.77 -21.87 17.22
CA LEU A 10 -7.83 -20.78 17.55
C LEU A 10 -6.82 -21.21 18.62
N ASN A 11 -7.24 -22.00 19.61
CA ASN A 11 -6.32 -22.57 20.58
C ASN A 11 -5.29 -23.49 19.91
N PHE A 12 -5.72 -24.28 18.92
CA PHE A 12 -4.82 -25.14 18.15
C PHE A 12 -3.76 -24.31 17.43
N PHE A 13 -4.15 -23.24 16.72
CA PHE A 13 -3.20 -22.36 16.04
C PHE A 13 -2.22 -21.66 17.00
N ARG A 14 -2.71 -21.18 18.14
CA ARG A 14 -1.85 -20.59 19.19
C ARG A 14 -0.85 -21.60 19.73
N LEU A 15 -1.27 -22.84 19.96
CA LEU A 15 -0.38 -23.87 20.47
C LEU A 15 0.68 -24.25 19.42
N THR A 16 0.30 -24.32 18.15
CA THR A 16 1.23 -24.51 17.02
C THR A 16 2.30 -23.41 17.02
N LYS A 17 1.90 -22.14 17.19
CA LYS A 17 2.84 -21.02 17.33
C LYS A 17 3.78 -21.19 18.53
N CYS A 18 3.27 -21.62 19.68
CA CYS A 18 4.09 -21.87 20.87
C CYS A 18 5.18 -22.92 20.63
N VAL A 19 4.86 -23.97 19.88
CA VAL A 19 5.81 -25.05 19.58
C VAL A 19 6.77 -24.66 18.47
N HIS A 20 6.26 -24.22 17.32
CA HIS A 20 7.06 -24.03 16.12
C HIS A 20 7.84 -22.72 16.09
N ASP A 21 7.36 -21.66 16.75
CA ASP A 21 8.09 -20.39 16.84
C ASP A 21 8.89 -20.33 18.15
N TYR A 22 8.19 -20.26 19.29
CA TYR A 22 8.83 -19.91 20.57
C TYR A 22 9.70 -21.05 21.13
N SER A 23 9.19 -22.28 21.16
CA SER A 23 9.96 -23.42 21.67
C SER A 23 11.14 -23.75 20.75
N THR A 24 10.95 -23.69 19.43
CA THR A 24 12.03 -23.81 18.45
C THR A 24 13.10 -22.74 18.67
N ALA A 25 12.74 -21.46 18.80
CA ALA A 25 13.68 -20.37 19.04
C ALA A 25 14.47 -20.56 20.35
N ALA A 26 13.83 -21.09 21.40
CA ALA A 26 14.54 -21.43 22.64
C ALA A 26 15.61 -22.51 22.39
N LEU A 27 15.28 -23.57 21.64
CA LEU A 27 16.24 -24.63 21.30
C LEU A 27 17.39 -24.10 20.42
N ARG A 28 17.14 -23.13 19.53
CA ARG A 28 18.21 -22.46 18.75
C ARG A 28 19.22 -21.77 19.67
N LYS A 29 18.74 -20.98 20.64
CA LYS A 29 19.60 -20.34 21.64
C LYS A 29 20.43 -21.35 22.42
N VAL A 30 19.80 -22.44 22.88
CA VAL A 30 20.48 -23.50 23.63
C VAL A 30 21.54 -24.21 22.78
N PHE A 31 21.22 -24.52 21.52
CA PHE A 31 22.19 -25.14 20.61
C PHE A 31 23.44 -24.27 20.45
N ILE A 32 23.28 -22.97 20.17
CA ILE A 32 24.42 -22.06 20.01
C ILE A 32 25.25 -22.01 21.30
N GLN A 33 24.60 -21.95 22.46
CA GLN A 33 25.26 -21.93 23.77
C GLN A 33 26.09 -23.20 23.99
N GLU A 34 25.52 -24.38 23.77
CA GLU A 34 26.21 -25.64 23.98
C GLU A 34 27.33 -25.86 22.94
N TRP A 35 27.09 -25.50 21.68
CA TRP A 35 28.13 -25.54 20.64
C TRP A 35 29.32 -24.66 21.03
N ASN A 36 29.09 -23.38 21.32
CA ASN A 36 30.16 -22.44 21.64
C ASN A 36 30.90 -22.79 22.94
N LYS A 37 30.25 -23.52 23.84
CA LYS A 37 30.87 -24.03 25.06
C LYS A 37 31.84 -25.18 24.78
N ILE A 38 31.50 -26.11 23.88
CA ILE A 38 32.37 -27.22 23.49
C ILE A 38 33.48 -26.73 22.56
N TYR A 39 33.10 -25.95 21.55
CA TYR A 39 33.94 -25.53 20.44
C TYR A 39 34.29 -24.04 20.54
N ALA A 40 34.87 -23.62 21.67
CA ALA A 40 35.16 -22.22 21.94
C ALA A 40 36.11 -21.57 20.92
N SER A 41 37.02 -22.35 20.31
CA SER A 41 37.93 -21.90 19.24
C SER A 41 37.26 -21.76 17.87
N SER A 42 36.04 -22.26 17.71
CA SER A 42 35.28 -22.29 16.46
C SER A 42 33.79 -22.07 16.75
N PRO A 43 33.43 -20.86 17.22
CA PRO A 43 32.06 -20.53 17.58
C PRO A 43 31.14 -20.53 16.35
N TRP A 44 29.88 -20.87 16.57
CA TRP A 44 28.86 -20.96 15.52
C TRP A 44 28.61 -19.62 14.82
N GLN A 45 28.77 -19.58 13.49
CA GLN A 45 28.65 -18.36 12.67
C GLN A 45 27.36 -18.27 11.84
N ASN A 46 26.49 -19.29 11.90
CA ASN A 46 25.29 -19.40 11.06
C ASN A 46 25.56 -19.46 9.55
N ASP A 47 26.58 -20.22 9.16
CA ASP A 47 27.00 -20.40 7.77
C ASP A 47 27.35 -21.87 7.45
N THR A 48 27.59 -22.12 6.17
CA THR A 48 27.93 -23.47 5.67
C THR A 48 29.23 -24.01 6.27
N SER A 49 30.15 -23.13 6.69
CA SER A 49 31.37 -23.53 7.38
C SER A 49 31.07 -24.13 8.75
N SER A 50 30.22 -23.48 9.54
CA SER A 50 29.74 -24.00 10.83
C SER A 50 29.01 -25.34 10.67
N GLY A 51 28.16 -25.43 9.65
CA GLY A 51 27.44 -26.66 9.31
C GLY A 51 28.36 -27.82 8.90
N SER A 52 29.37 -27.52 8.07
CA SER A 52 30.39 -28.50 7.67
C SER A 52 31.21 -29.01 8.85
N GLN A 53 31.55 -28.12 9.79
CA GLN A 53 32.24 -28.49 11.01
C GLN A 53 31.39 -29.43 11.87
N LEU A 54 30.11 -29.12 12.10
CA LEU A 54 29.21 -30.01 12.84
C LEU A 54 29.16 -31.40 12.21
N LEU A 55 29.06 -31.48 10.88
CA LEU A 55 29.03 -32.77 10.18
C LEU A 55 30.37 -33.51 10.23
N ALA A 56 31.49 -32.81 10.37
CA ALA A 56 32.80 -33.44 10.55
C ALA A 56 32.97 -34.02 11.97
N GLU A 57 32.30 -33.44 12.96
CA GLU A 57 32.28 -33.88 14.36
C GLU A 57 31.27 -35.01 14.61
N GLU A 58 30.49 -35.40 13.60
CA GLU A 58 29.61 -36.56 13.66
C GLU A 58 30.38 -37.88 13.53
N MET A 59 29.85 -38.94 14.12
CA MET A 59 30.46 -40.27 14.00
C MET A 59 30.33 -40.85 12.57
N PRO A 60 31.25 -41.76 12.18
CA PRO A 60 31.22 -42.43 10.87
C PRO A 60 29.91 -43.17 10.55
N PRO A 61 29.72 -43.61 9.28
CA PRO A 61 28.59 -44.43 8.87
C PRO A 61 28.36 -45.61 9.83
N HIS A 62 27.10 -45.93 10.09
CA HIS A 62 26.62 -46.94 11.07
C HIS A 62 26.64 -46.53 12.55
N HIS A 63 27.22 -45.36 12.89
CA HIS A 63 27.18 -44.83 14.25
C HIS A 63 26.41 -43.50 14.37
N SER A 64 26.24 -42.77 13.26
CA SER A 64 25.33 -41.61 13.18
C SER A 64 24.17 -41.90 12.22
N ARG A 65 22.93 -41.60 12.65
CA ARG A 65 21.72 -41.77 11.82
C ARG A 65 21.72 -40.89 10.56
N LEU A 66 22.55 -39.85 10.52
CA LEU A 66 22.73 -39.01 9.33
C LEU A 66 23.44 -39.73 8.18
N PHE A 67 24.29 -40.71 8.51
CA PHE A 67 25.16 -41.40 7.55
C PHE A 67 24.88 -42.90 7.46
N ASP A 68 24.10 -43.46 8.38
CA ASP A 68 23.68 -44.86 8.32
C ASP A 68 22.84 -45.12 7.04
N PRO A 69 23.24 -46.06 6.17
CA PRO A 69 22.53 -46.35 4.92
C PRO A 69 21.04 -46.72 5.08
N VAL A 70 20.64 -47.26 6.23
CA VAL A 70 19.25 -47.64 6.52
C VAL A 70 18.40 -46.40 6.79
N TYR A 71 18.95 -45.40 7.46
CA TYR A 71 18.19 -44.24 7.95
C TYR A 71 18.48 -42.94 7.18
N CYS A 72 19.55 -42.85 6.41
CA CYS A 72 20.03 -41.59 5.83
C CYS A 72 19.00 -40.88 4.93
N ASN A 73 18.09 -41.63 4.31
CA ASN A 73 16.98 -41.06 3.54
C ASN A 73 15.95 -40.35 4.43
N ASP A 74 15.60 -40.91 5.59
CA ASP A 74 14.65 -40.32 6.54
C ASP A 74 15.23 -39.07 7.23
N TYR A 75 16.55 -38.98 7.32
CA TYR A 75 17.27 -37.84 7.92
C TYR A 75 17.84 -36.88 6.87
N ARG A 76 17.43 -36.98 5.61
CA ARG A 76 17.96 -36.15 4.52
C ARG A 76 17.73 -34.65 4.78
N ASP A 77 16.52 -34.28 5.19
CA ASP A 77 16.18 -32.87 5.44
C ASP A 77 16.93 -32.32 6.65
N VAL A 78 17.07 -33.12 7.71
CA VAL A 78 17.91 -32.79 8.87
C VAL A 78 19.36 -32.55 8.41
N LYS A 79 19.93 -33.46 7.61
CA LYS A 79 21.29 -33.32 7.09
C LYS A 79 21.47 -32.07 6.24
N ASN A 80 20.48 -31.72 5.40
CA ASN A 80 20.50 -30.53 4.57
C ASN A 80 20.45 -29.24 5.41
N HIS A 81 19.64 -29.20 6.46
CA HIS A 81 19.61 -28.06 7.39
C HIS A 81 20.95 -27.94 8.12
N LEU A 82 21.46 -29.05 8.67
CA LEU A 82 22.75 -29.07 9.37
C LEU A 82 23.89 -28.62 8.46
N SER A 83 23.97 -29.10 7.23
CA SER A 83 25.02 -28.73 6.27
C SER A 83 24.96 -27.25 5.88
N ASN A 84 23.76 -26.68 5.76
CA ASN A 84 23.59 -25.25 5.49
C ASN A 84 24.14 -24.39 6.63
N GLY A 85 24.01 -24.87 7.87
CA GLY A 85 24.52 -24.22 9.08
C GLY A 85 23.78 -22.94 9.50
N ASN A 86 22.80 -22.45 8.73
CA ASN A 86 21.95 -21.35 9.17
C ASN A 86 20.86 -21.84 10.13
N ILE A 87 21.03 -21.59 11.42
CA ILE A 87 20.14 -22.11 12.47
C ILE A 87 18.69 -21.59 12.38
N GLU A 88 18.47 -20.43 11.75
CA GLU A 88 17.13 -19.86 11.59
C GLU A 88 16.27 -20.69 10.63
N THR A 89 16.91 -21.47 9.76
CA THR A 89 16.23 -22.42 8.87
C THR A 89 15.91 -23.75 9.55
N TRP A 90 16.51 -24.04 10.71
CA TRP A 90 16.34 -25.32 11.37
C TRP A 90 14.97 -25.41 12.03
N ASP A 91 14.23 -26.45 11.67
CA ASP A 91 12.98 -26.79 12.31
C ASP A 91 13.19 -27.48 13.66
N ILE A 92 12.10 -27.68 14.40
CA ILE A 92 12.12 -28.35 15.70
C ILE A 92 12.69 -29.76 15.61
N THR A 93 12.49 -30.48 14.50
CA THR A 93 13.00 -31.84 14.32
C THR A 93 14.52 -31.85 14.18
N THR A 94 15.07 -30.91 13.42
CA THR A 94 16.50 -30.70 13.23
C THR A 94 17.17 -30.32 14.56
N LEU A 95 16.57 -29.42 15.33
CA LEU A 95 17.10 -29.01 16.64
C LEU A 95 17.03 -30.13 17.68
N VAL A 96 15.94 -30.89 17.70
CA VAL A 96 15.84 -32.11 18.54
C VAL A 96 16.94 -33.09 18.16
N PHE A 97 17.20 -33.27 16.85
CA PHE A 97 18.28 -34.12 16.39
C PHE A 97 19.64 -33.62 16.89
N ALA A 98 19.96 -32.35 16.63
CA ALA A 98 21.22 -31.74 17.03
C ALA A 98 21.45 -31.87 18.54
N LEU A 99 20.47 -31.49 19.36
CA LEU A 99 20.64 -31.47 20.82
C LEU A 99 20.58 -32.85 21.48
N SER A 100 19.81 -33.79 20.93
CA SER A 100 19.57 -35.09 21.58
C SER A 100 20.39 -36.24 21.00
N TYR A 101 20.77 -36.15 19.73
CA TYR A 101 21.31 -37.28 18.96
C TYR A 101 22.65 -36.99 18.28
N SER A 102 22.95 -35.75 17.89
CA SER A 102 24.21 -35.37 17.21
C SER A 102 25.44 -35.62 18.08
N HIS A 103 26.36 -36.45 17.59
CA HIS A 103 27.57 -36.81 18.35
C HIS A 103 28.48 -35.61 18.65
N ALA A 104 28.43 -34.57 17.82
CA ALA A 104 29.15 -33.32 18.05
C ALA A 104 28.78 -32.66 19.39
N LEU A 105 27.53 -32.82 19.85
CA LEU A 105 27.08 -32.34 21.17
C LEU A 105 27.07 -33.44 22.24
N GLY A 106 27.64 -34.62 21.96
CA GLY A 106 27.75 -35.73 22.91
C GLY A 106 28.29 -35.34 24.29
N PRO A 107 29.40 -34.55 24.39
CA PRO A 107 30.01 -34.19 25.67
C PRO A 107 29.09 -33.47 26.67
N THR A 108 28.06 -32.74 26.20
CA THR A 108 27.20 -31.96 27.09
C THR A 108 26.02 -32.75 27.65
N ARG A 109 25.62 -33.85 27.01
CA ARG A 109 24.38 -34.59 27.33
C ARG A 109 24.39 -35.21 28.74
N GLY A 110 25.53 -35.71 29.20
CA GLY A 110 25.67 -36.35 30.53
C GLY A 110 25.69 -35.37 31.70
N THR A 111 25.75 -34.06 31.45
CA THR A 111 25.81 -33.05 32.51
C THR A 111 24.44 -32.80 33.14
N VAL A 112 24.41 -32.20 34.34
CA VAL A 112 23.15 -31.77 34.98
C VAL A 112 22.34 -30.85 34.05
N TYR A 113 23.01 -29.98 33.31
CA TYR A 113 22.35 -29.11 32.34
C TYR A 113 21.89 -29.87 31.09
N GLY A 114 22.69 -30.81 30.57
CA GLY A 114 22.30 -31.71 29.48
C GLY A 114 21.07 -32.56 29.80
N MET A 115 20.93 -33.02 31.04
CA MET A 115 19.71 -33.68 31.51
C MET A 115 18.50 -32.75 31.52
N ARG A 116 18.67 -31.47 31.89
CA ARG A 116 17.61 -30.45 31.80
C ARG A 116 17.20 -30.20 30.35
N ILE A 117 18.18 -30.11 29.43
CA ILE A 117 17.92 -29.99 27.99
C ILE A 117 17.11 -31.17 27.48
N SER A 118 17.52 -32.39 27.84
CA SER A 118 16.83 -33.62 27.45
C SER A 118 15.39 -33.67 27.98
N ASN A 119 15.17 -33.28 29.23
CA ASN A 119 13.82 -33.20 29.80
C ASN A 119 12.97 -32.14 29.10
N ALA A 120 13.52 -30.95 28.83
CA ALA A 120 12.81 -29.88 28.11
C ALA A 120 12.42 -30.33 26.69
N ILE A 121 13.34 -30.95 25.95
CA ILE A 121 13.08 -31.53 24.63
C ILE A 121 11.98 -32.59 24.71
N HIS A 122 12.02 -33.46 25.71
CA HIS A 122 10.97 -34.47 25.91
C HIS A 122 9.59 -33.82 26.09
N GLN A 123 9.47 -32.80 26.94
CA GLN A 123 8.21 -32.10 27.17
C GLN A 123 7.71 -31.38 25.89
N ILE A 124 8.60 -30.70 25.18
CA ILE A 124 8.27 -30.01 23.92
C ILE A 124 7.79 -31.03 22.86
N ARG A 125 8.49 -32.15 22.70
CA ARG A 125 8.11 -33.23 21.77
C ARG A 125 6.78 -33.87 22.14
N ARG A 126 6.51 -34.05 23.43
CA ARG A 126 5.23 -34.59 23.90
C ARG A 126 4.08 -33.71 23.42
N VAL A 127 4.14 -32.41 23.71
CA VAL A 127 3.14 -31.44 23.25
C VAL A 127 3.05 -31.41 21.72
N ARG A 128 4.18 -31.47 21.03
CA ARG A 128 4.22 -31.54 19.56
C ARG A 128 3.49 -32.77 19.00
N ASN A 129 3.76 -33.93 19.56
CA ASN A 129 3.16 -35.17 19.06
C ASN A 129 1.66 -35.23 19.40
N GLU A 130 1.27 -34.76 20.59
CA GLU A 130 -0.14 -34.60 20.96
C GLU A 130 -0.90 -33.73 19.95
N MET A 131 -0.29 -32.64 19.47
CA MET A 131 -0.93 -31.71 18.54
C MET A 131 -0.89 -32.16 17.07
N SER A 132 0.19 -32.82 16.62
CA SER A 132 0.43 -33.06 15.20
C SER A 132 0.23 -34.51 14.78
N ALA A 133 0.49 -35.46 15.67
CA ALA A 133 0.45 -36.90 15.37
C ALA A 133 -0.77 -37.60 15.97
N HIS A 134 -1.31 -37.07 17.07
CA HIS A 134 -2.42 -37.70 17.80
C HIS A 134 -3.73 -36.90 17.77
N ALA A 135 -3.69 -35.65 17.30
CA ALA A 135 -4.91 -34.86 17.14
C ALA A 135 -5.73 -35.37 15.95
N ALA A 136 -6.96 -35.83 16.21
CA ALA A 136 -7.89 -36.26 15.15
C ALA A 136 -8.43 -35.08 14.31
N ARG A 137 -8.30 -33.85 14.80
CA ARG A 137 -8.73 -32.61 14.16
C ARG A 137 -7.87 -31.43 14.63
N ALA A 138 -7.81 -30.37 13.84
CA ALA A 138 -7.07 -29.14 14.15
C ALA A 138 -7.82 -28.26 15.18
N SER A 139 -8.16 -28.84 16.34
CA SER A 139 -9.03 -28.23 17.34
C SER A 139 -8.72 -28.80 18.72
N ILE A 140 -8.50 -27.94 19.72
CA ILE A 140 -8.18 -28.34 21.09
C ILE A 140 -8.99 -27.57 22.13
N SER A 141 -9.42 -28.29 23.17
CA SER A 141 -10.11 -27.68 24.31
C SER A 141 -9.23 -26.64 24.99
N HIS A 142 -9.85 -25.63 25.60
CA HIS A 142 -9.12 -24.60 26.34
C HIS A 142 -8.31 -25.17 27.52
N ALA A 143 -8.81 -26.22 28.19
CA ALA A 143 -8.10 -26.88 29.28
C ALA A 143 -6.84 -27.60 28.80
N THR A 144 -6.93 -28.31 27.67
CA THR A 144 -5.79 -28.96 27.01
C THR A 144 -4.78 -27.90 26.58
N PHE A 145 -5.22 -26.85 25.90
CA PHE A 145 -4.38 -25.73 25.49
C PHE A 145 -3.58 -25.15 26.65
N LYS A 146 -4.25 -24.78 27.75
CA LYS A 146 -3.60 -24.21 28.93
C LYS A 146 -2.55 -25.16 29.52
N THR A 147 -2.87 -26.44 29.63
CA THR A 147 -1.96 -27.47 30.16
C THR A 147 -0.74 -27.65 29.27
N SER A 148 -0.94 -27.69 27.94
CA SER A 148 0.14 -27.79 26.97
C SER A 148 1.04 -26.56 26.97
N VAL A 149 0.49 -25.33 26.99
CA VAL A 149 1.29 -24.10 27.07
C VAL A 149 2.06 -24.01 28.39
N MET A 150 1.45 -24.38 29.54
CA MET A 150 2.16 -24.43 30.82
C MET A 150 3.31 -25.44 30.83
N THR A 151 3.13 -26.58 30.15
CA THR A 151 4.19 -27.57 29.94
C THR A 151 5.35 -26.96 29.14
N LEU A 152 5.05 -26.23 28.06
CA LEU A 152 6.06 -25.53 27.25
C LEU A 152 6.77 -24.42 28.03
N ILE A 153 6.05 -23.61 28.80
CA ILE A 153 6.63 -22.58 29.67
C ILE A 153 7.61 -23.22 30.66
N THR A 154 7.21 -24.29 31.33
CA THR A 154 8.06 -25.00 32.30
C THR A 154 9.31 -25.57 31.63
N ALA A 155 9.15 -26.17 30.44
CA ALA A 155 10.27 -26.70 29.66
C ALA A 155 11.27 -25.60 29.26
N VAL A 156 10.78 -24.48 28.71
CA VAL A 156 11.63 -23.36 28.26
C VAL A 156 12.27 -22.62 29.44
N GLN A 157 11.57 -22.47 30.57
CA GLN A 157 12.17 -21.93 31.81
C GLN A 157 13.25 -22.84 32.41
N GLY A 158 13.26 -24.12 32.08
CA GLY A 158 14.35 -25.04 32.41
C GLY A 158 15.62 -24.80 31.58
N LEU A 159 15.48 -24.09 30.45
CA LEU A 159 16.54 -23.78 29.49
C LEU A 159 17.02 -22.32 29.56
N LEU A 160 16.07 -21.38 29.73
CA LEU A 160 16.30 -19.94 29.65
C LEU A 160 15.87 -19.26 30.95
N SER A 161 16.37 -18.03 31.17
CA SER A 161 15.90 -17.20 32.30
C SER A 161 14.40 -16.99 32.23
N LYS A 162 13.75 -16.86 33.40
CA LYS A 162 12.33 -16.49 33.48
C LYS A 162 12.02 -15.13 32.84
N SER A 163 13.01 -14.25 32.77
CA SER A 163 12.94 -12.94 32.13
C SER A 163 13.35 -12.96 30.64
N ASP A 164 13.58 -14.14 30.04
CA ASP A 164 13.86 -14.20 28.61
C ASP A 164 12.59 -13.85 27.81
N PRO A 165 12.67 -13.00 26.78
CA PRO A 165 11.51 -12.62 25.98
C PRO A 165 10.72 -13.81 25.41
N ILE A 166 11.37 -14.95 25.16
CA ILE A 166 10.68 -16.16 24.68
C ILE A 166 9.74 -16.72 25.76
N VAL A 167 10.17 -16.71 27.02
CA VAL A 167 9.35 -17.15 28.16
C VAL A 167 8.17 -16.20 28.37
N GLU A 168 8.40 -14.89 28.28
CA GLU A 168 7.34 -13.88 28.37
C GLU A 168 6.32 -14.03 27.24
N ASN A 169 6.77 -14.24 26.00
CA ASN A 169 5.88 -14.48 24.86
C ASN A 169 5.01 -15.73 25.05
N LEU A 170 5.59 -16.84 25.57
CA LEU A 170 4.82 -18.05 25.89
C LEU A 170 3.78 -17.80 26.98
N GLN A 171 4.12 -17.02 28.01
CA GLN A 171 3.17 -16.64 29.06
C GLN A 171 2.05 -15.76 28.52
N GLN A 172 2.36 -14.84 27.61
CA GLN A 172 1.38 -13.96 26.98
C GLN A 172 0.31 -14.75 26.22
N MET A 173 0.67 -15.87 25.58
CA MET A 173 -0.27 -16.74 24.85
C MET A 173 -1.40 -17.31 25.74
N LEU A 174 -1.18 -17.42 27.06
CA LEU A 174 -2.23 -17.85 28.00
C LEU A 174 -3.31 -16.77 28.22
N THR A 175 -2.94 -15.51 28.03
CA THR A 175 -3.79 -14.34 28.30
C THR A 175 -4.32 -13.71 27.02
N GLU A 176 -3.75 -14.04 25.87
CA GLU A 176 -4.17 -13.53 24.57
C GLU A 176 -5.57 -14.06 24.22
N ARG A 177 -6.56 -13.17 24.29
CA ARG A 177 -7.96 -13.51 24.00
C ARG A 177 -8.31 -13.33 22.53
N GLU A 178 -7.58 -12.48 21.83
CA GLU A 178 -7.84 -12.10 20.44
C GLU A 178 -6.70 -12.59 19.55
N PHE A 179 -7.01 -13.11 18.37
CA PHE A 179 -5.99 -13.43 17.38
C PHE A 179 -5.68 -12.16 16.60
N ASN A 180 -4.76 -11.34 17.11
CA ASN A 180 -4.45 -10.04 16.53
C ASN A 180 -3.72 -10.21 15.19
N THR A 181 -4.44 -9.99 14.10
CA THR A 181 -3.86 -9.88 12.76
C THR A 181 -3.71 -8.42 12.36
N ASN A 182 -2.87 -8.14 11.37
CA ASN A 182 -2.72 -6.79 10.82
C ASN A 182 -4.06 -6.25 10.31
N GLU A 183 -4.90 -7.12 9.75
CA GLU A 183 -6.26 -6.80 9.28
C GLU A 183 -7.16 -6.41 10.45
N LEU A 184 -7.17 -7.19 11.54
CA LEU A 184 -7.96 -6.88 12.74
C LEU A 184 -7.52 -5.56 13.38
N LEU A 185 -6.22 -5.30 13.44
CA LEU A 185 -5.67 -4.05 13.96
C LEU A 185 -6.02 -2.85 13.07
N ASN A 186 -5.91 -3.00 11.76
CA ASN A 186 -6.33 -1.99 10.79
C ASN A 186 -7.84 -1.73 10.87
N TYR A 187 -8.64 -2.77 11.06
CA TYR A 187 -10.08 -2.67 11.23
C TYR A 187 -10.46 -1.97 12.54
N LYS A 188 -9.81 -2.31 13.67
CA LYS A 188 -9.98 -1.61 14.94
C LYS A 188 -9.58 -0.14 14.85
N LYS A 189 -8.49 0.15 14.13
CA LYS A 189 -8.04 1.52 13.85
C LYS A 189 -9.05 2.28 13.01
N TRP A 190 -9.59 1.65 11.97
CA TRP A 190 -10.64 2.22 11.13
C TRP A 190 -11.92 2.50 11.95
N LEU A 191 -12.40 1.54 12.73
CA LEU A 191 -13.55 1.72 13.62
C LEU A 191 -13.35 2.85 14.65
N LYS A 192 -12.12 3.01 15.14
CA LYS A 192 -11.78 4.11 16.05
C LYS A 192 -11.86 5.45 15.33
N ASN A 193 -11.23 5.56 14.15
CA ASN A 193 -11.27 6.76 13.33
C ASN A 193 -12.71 7.14 12.95
N GLU A 194 -13.54 6.15 12.62
CA GLU A 194 -14.95 6.35 12.27
C GLU A 194 -15.76 6.84 13.49
N ARG A 195 -15.54 6.27 14.67
CA ARG A 195 -16.18 6.78 15.92
C ARG A 195 -15.76 8.21 16.22
N ASP A 196 -14.48 8.52 16.05
CA ASP A 196 -13.97 9.86 16.33
C ASP A 196 -14.52 10.87 15.31
N HIS A 197 -14.68 10.46 14.05
CA HIS A 197 -15.36 11.24 13.02
C HIS A 197 -16.85 11.47 13.35
N SER A 198 -17.57 10.41 13.73
CA SER A 198 -18.98 10.49 14.15
C SER A 198 -19.18 11.44 15.33
N ARG A 199 -18.33 11.35 16.36
CA ARG A 199 -18.35 12.28 17.50
C ARG A 199 -18.03 13.72 17.12
N SER A 200 -17.22 13.92 16.09
CA SER A 200 -16.93 15.26 15.57
C SER A 200 -18.15 15.82 14.85
N LEU A 201 -18.83 15.01 14.05
CA LEU A 201 -20.07 15.39 13.36
C LEU A 201 -21.20 15.70 14.35
N GLU A 202 -21.38 14.88 15.39
CA GLU A 202 -22.37 15.14 16.45
C GLU A 202 -22.15 16.50 17.13
N ARG A 203 -20.88 16.88 17.38
CA ARG A 203 -20.56 18.20 17.94
C ARG A 203 -20.90 19.34 16.98
N VAL A 204 -20.65 19.16 15.68
CA VAL A 204 -21.00 20.15 14.65
C VAL A 204 -22.51 20.30 14.54
N VAL A 205 -23.26 19.19 14.53
CA VAL A 205 -24.74 19.21 14.49
C VAL A 205 -25.29 19.93 15.71
N LYS A 206 -24.82 19.61 16.91
CA LYS A 206 -25.25 20.29 18.14
C LYS A 206 -25.00 21.80 18.09
N THR A 207 -23.84 22.23 17.59
CA THR A 207 -23.50 23.65 17.43
C THR A 207 -24.42 24.35 16.41
N LEU A 208 -24.86 23.62 15.37
CA LEU A 208 -25.80 24.15 14.38
C LEU A 208 -27.23 24.25 14.92
N GLU A 209 -27.66 23.27 15.72
CA GLU A 209 -28.96 23.29 16.41
C GLU A 209 -29.04 24.48 17.38
N GLU A 210 -28.01 24.70 18.19
CA GLU A 210 -27.91 25.87 19.09
C GLU A 210 -27.99 27.21 18.31
N LYS A 211 -27.32 27.30 17.14
CA LYS A 211 -27.40 28.49 16.26
C LYS A 211 -28.75 28.70 15.56
N ILE A 212 -29.54 27.65 15.41
CA ILE A 212 -30.89 27.72 14.84
C ILE A 212 -31.87 28.20 15.90
N GLU A 213 -31.72 27.75 17.15
CA GLU A 213 -32.53 28.23 18.28
C GLU A 213 -32.23 29.70 18.65
N GLU A 214 -31.00 30.18 18.42
CA GLU A 214 -30.59 31.58 18.68
C GLU A 214 -31.04 32.61 17.61
N ARG A 215 -31.76 32.23 16.55
CA ARG A 215 -32.28 33.20 15.56
C ARG A 215 -33.77 33.52 15.78
N PRO A 216 -34.14 34.67 16.36
CA PRO A 216 -35.53 35.10 16.37
C PRO A 216 -35.88 35.70 15.00
N GLY A 217 -36.79 35.03 14.30
CA GLY A 217 -37.64 35.60 13.26
C GLY A 217 -36.95 36.03 11.97
N HIS A 218 -36.94 35.15 10.96
CA HIS A 218 -37.22 35.54 9.57
C HIS A 218 -37.75 34.35 8.75
N LYS A 219 -38.63 34.69 7.80
CA LYS A 219 -39.66 33.88 7.17
C LYS A 219 -39.20 32.55 6.55
N ARG A 220 -40.06 31.53 6.75
CA ARG A 220 -40.08 30.21 6.10
C ARG A 220 -39.80 30.30 4.59
N LYS A 221 -38.79 29.56 4.13
CA LYS A 221 -38.75 28.96 2.79
C LYS A 221 -38.79 27.43 2.93
N THR A 222 -39.48 26.82 1.98
CA THR A 222 -40.03 25.46 1.98
C THR A 222 -39.02 24.33 2.25
N PRO A 223 -39.38 23.29 3.03
CA PRO A 223 -38.53 22.12 3.28
C PRO A 223 -38.68 21.11 2.14
N ARG A 224 -37.75 21.12 1.18
CA ARG A 224 -37.68 20.05 0.15
C ARG A 224 -36.30 19.41 -0.02
N ASP A 225 -35.28 19.85 0.72
CA ASP A 225 -33.92 19.29 0.65
C ASP A 225 -33.47 18.53 1.91
N GLU A 226 -34.17 18.64 3.03
CA GLU A 226 -33.76 17.99 4.29
C GLU A 226 -34.25 16.53 4.42
N THR A 227 -35.32 16.15 3.73
CA THR A 227 -35.86 14.79 3.76
C THR A 227 -35.06 13.79 2.91
N ARG A 228 -34.16 14.27 2.03
CA ARG A 228 -33.31 13.43 1.17
C ARG A 228 -32.07 12.88 1.89
N ASN A 229 -31.57 13.60 2.91
CA ASN A 229 -30.44 13.14 3.71
C ASN A 229 -30.85 12.01 4.68
N LEU A 230 -32.01 12.14 5.31
CA LEU A 230 -32.55 11.11 6.22
C LEU A 230 -32.95 9.79 5.51
N SER A 231 -33.42 9.86 4.25
CA SER A 231 -33.69 8.65 3.45
C SER A 231 -32.40 7.96 2.99
N SER A 232 -31.37 8.75 2.68
CA SER A 232 -30.04 8.26 2.29
C SER A 232 -29.29 7.64 3.48
N GLU A 233 -29.49 8.17 4.69
CA GLU A 233 -28.94 7.60 5.94
C GLU A 233 -29.72 6.38 6.44
N ARG A 234 -31.03 6.30 6.20
CA ARG A 234 -31.81 5.06 6.41
C ARG A 234 -31.43 3.95 5.44
N HIS A 235 -31.14 4.26 4.17
CA HIS A 235 -30.56 3.29 3.22
C HIS A 235 -29.17 2.84 3.67
N ARG A 236 -28.28 3.77 4.07
CA ARG A 236 -26.97 3.43 4.64
C ARG A 236 -27.06 2.54 5.88
N ARG A 237 -27.99 2.80 6.81
CA ARG A 237 -28.21 1.93 7.99
C ARG A 237 -28.76 0.55 7.63
N ASN A 238 -29.59 0.44 6.60
CA ASN A 238 -30.10 -0.85 6.10
C ASN A 238 -29.02 -1.64 5.34
N ASP A 239 -28.17 -0.96 4.56
CA ASP A 239 -26.98 -1.56 3.94
C ASP A 239 -25.98 -2.03 5.00
N THR A 240 -25.82 -1.27 6.10
CA THR A 240 -24.96 -1.65 7.23
C THR A 240 -25.50 -2.87 8.01
N LYS A 241 -26.82 -3.06 8.04
CA LYS A 241 -27.44 -4.28 8.60
C LYS A 241 -27.38 -5.49 7.66
N GLN A 242 -27.38 -5.29 6.34
CA GLN A 242 -27.16 -6.36 5.35
C GLN A 242 -25.68 -6.75 5.19
N LEU A 243 -24.74 -5.83 5.45
CA LEU A 243 -23.30 -6.11 5.52
C LEU A 243 -22.88 -6.85 6.81
N ALA A 244 -23.74 -6.88 7.84
CA ALA A 244 -23.50 -7.66 9.06
C ALA A 244 -23.85 -9.16 8.93
N THR A 245 -24.51 -9.57 7.83
CA THR A 245 -24.89 -10.97 7.59
C THR A 245 -24.13 -11.63 6.43
N THR A 246 -23.12 -10.97 5.86
CA THR A 246 -22.31 -11.55 4.79
C THR A 246 -20.99 -12.09 5.34
N SER A 247 -21.06 -13.33 5.82
CA SER A 247 -20.03 -14.39 5.87
C SER A 247 -18.61 -13.96 5.41
N ILE A 248 -17.73 -13.67 6.37
CA ILE A 248 -16.31 -13.40 6.15
C ILE A 248 -15.56 -14.74 6.16
N ASP A 249 -15.30 -15.28 4.97
CA ASP A 249 -14.16 -16.16 4.72
C ASP A 249 -13.54 -15.81 3.38
N GLN A 250 -12.26 -16.13 3.28
CA GLN A 250 -11.32 -15.88 2.19
C GLN A 250 -10.63 -14.52 2.34
N VAL A 251 -9.42 -14.52 2.92
CA VAL A 251 -8.34 -13.71 2.34
C VAL A 251 -7.74 -14.59 1.25
N PRO A 252 -8.04 -14.35 -0.04
CA PRO A 252 -7.25 -14.92 -1.11
C PRO A 252 -5.82 -14.40 -0.99
N SER A 253 -4.85 -15.15 -1.52
CA SER A 253 -3.61 -14.52 -2.00
C SER A 253 -3.98 -13.26 -2.77
N LYS A 254 -3.32 -12.12 -2.52
CA LYS A 254 -3.50 -10.93 -3.36
C LYS A 254 -3.49 -11.38 -4.81
N TRP A 255 -4.62 -11.25 -5.49
CA TRP A 255 -4.73 -11.85 -6.80
C TRP A 255 -3.95 -10.97 -7.77
N LYS A 256 -3.11 -11.61 -8.58
CA LYS A 256 -2.34 -10.95 -9.64
C LYS A 256 -2.94 -11.30 -10.98
N LEU A 257 -3.33 -10.30 -11.75
CA LEU A 257 -3.92 -10.53 -13.06
C LEU A 257 -2.84 -10.77 -14.11
N LYS A 258 -2.97 -11.87 -14.84
CA LYS A 258 -2.06 -12.23 -15.94
C LYS A 258 -2.04 -11.19 -17.06
N ILE A 259 -3.09 -10.37 -17.20
CA ILE A 259 -3.15 -9.32 -18.24
C ILE A 259 -2.00 -8.32 -18.11
N PHE A 260 -1.56 -8.00 -16.89
CA PHE A 260 -0.49 -7.02 -16.64
C PHE A 260 0.87 -7.45 -17.19
N THR A 261 1.07 -8.73 -17.47
CA THR A 261 2.32 -9.25 -18.08
C THR A 261 2.16 -9.55 -19.57
N ARG A 262 0.97 -9.36 -20.16
CA ARG A 262 0.75 -9.61 -21.59
C ARG A 262 1.35 -8.48 -22.42
N GLY A 263 2.34 -8.79 -23.27
CA GLY A 263 3.02 -7.78 -24.10
C GLY A 263 2.09 -6.97 -25.01
N ARG A 264 0.99 -7.56 -25.51
CA ARG A 264 -0.02 -6.84 -26.31
C ARG A 264 -0.76 -5.77 -25.49
N TYR A 265 -1.08 -6.08 -24.23
CA TYR A 265 -1.70 -5.15 -23.31
C TYR A 265 -0.73 -4.03 -22.91
N ILE A 266 0.53 -4.37 -22.59
CA ILE A 266 1.57 -3.39 -22.28
C ILE A 266 1.76 -2.42 -23.46
N ARG A 267 1.87 -2.96 -24.69
CA ARG A 267 1.95 -2.16 -25.91
C ARG A 267 0.76 -1.23 -26.09
N LEU A 268 -0.46 -1.70 -25.82
CA LEU A 268 -1.67 -0.88 -25.89
C LEU A 268 -1.53 0.35 -24.98
N ILE A 269 -1.24 0.13 -23.69
CA ILE A 269 -1.17 1.19 -22.68
C ILE A 269 0.01 2.16 -22.95
N ASP A 270 1.21 1.64 -23.17
CA ASP A 270 2.40 2.47 -23.34
C ASP A 270 2.33 3.32 -24.60
N LYS A 271 1.92 2.72 -25.73
CA LYS A 271 1.86 3.44 -27.01
C LYS A 271 0.67 4.39 -27.06
N SER A 272 -0.49 4.05 -26.48
CA SER A 272 -1.62 4.98 -26.42
C SER A 272 -1.27 6.21 -25.59
N ASN A 273 -0.68 6.03 -24.40
CA ASN A 273 -0.23 7.13 -23.55
C ASN A 273 0.82 7.98 -24.27
N SER A 274 1.82 7.35 -24.89
CA SER A 274 2.86 8.04 -25.65
C SER A 274 2.28 8.93 -26.76
N LEU A 275 1.35 8.41 -27.57
CA LEU A 275 0.72 9.18 -28.65
C LEU A 275 -0.16 10.30 -28.10
N SER A 276 -0.98 10.00 -27.08
CA SER A 276 -1.90 10.95 -26.46
C SER A 276 -1.18 12.14 -25.82
N PHE A 277 -0.13 11.88 -25.05
CA PHE A 277 0.64 12.94 -24.39
C PHE A 277 1.52 13.76 -25.35
N ASN A 278 1.72 13.30 -26.59
CA ASN A 278 2.42 14.02 -27.66
C ASN A 278 1.48 14.62 -28.72
N PHE A 279 0.17 14.63 -28.46
CA PHE A 279 -0.84 15.20 -29.35
C PHE A 279 -0.94 14.51 -30.73
N CYS A 280 -0.50 13.26 -30.84
CA CYS A 280 -0.56 12.46 -32.08
C CYS A 280 -1.94 11.79 -32.23
N TRP A 281 -3.00 12.60 -32.34
CA TRP A 281 -4.39 12.13 -32.23
C TRP A 281 -4.82 11.18 -33.35
N GLU A 282 -4.48 11.48 -34.61
CA GLU A 282 -4.84 10.62 -35.75
C GLU A 282 -4.16 9.26 -35.68
N ASP A 283 -2.88 9.24 -35.31
CA ASP A 283 -2.12 8.00 -35.12
C ASP A 283 -2.64 7.20 -33.93
N LEU A 284 -3.08 7.88 -32.86
CA LEU A 284 -3.72 7.24 -31.71
C LEU A 284 -5.02 6.56 -32.10
N GLU A 285 -5.90 7.24 -32.84
CA GLU A 285 -7.17 6.68 -33.30
C GLU A 285 -6.92 5.44 -34.19
N LYS A 286 -6.02 5.54 -35.18
CA LYS A 286 -5.61 4.40 -36.02
C LYS A 286 -5.01 3.26 -35.21
N PHE A 287 -4.16 3.58 -34.22
CA PHE A 287 -3.53 2.58 -33.35
C PHE A 287 -4.57 1.81 -32.52
N LEU A 288 -5.52 2.52 -31.89
CA LEU A 288 -6.55 1.92 -31.05
C LEU A 288 -7.54 1.06 -31.86
N GLN A 289 -7.84 1.44 -33.11
CA GLN A 289 -8.65 0.62 -34.03
C GLN A 289 -8.04 -0.76 -34.28
N GLY A 290 -6.71 -0.90 -34.22
CA GLY A 290 -6.01 -2.18 -34.35
C GLY A 290 -6.31 -3.20 -33.23
N PHE A 291 -7.05 -2.80 -32.19
CA PHE A 291 -7.49 -3.67 -31.09
C PHE A 291 -8.99 -4.01 -31.16
N SER A 292 -9.71 -3.52 -32.17
CA SER A 292 -11.12 -3.85 -32.40
C SER A 292 -11.32 -5.34 -32.63
N GLY A 293 -12.40 -5.91 -32.06
CA GLY A 293 -12.72 -7.34 -32.14
C GLY A 293 -11.89 -8.25 -31.22
N ASN A 294 -10.94 -7.73 -30.44
CA ASN A 294 -10.21 -8.52 -29.46
C ASN A 294 -10.92 -8.52 -28.09
N ARG A 295 -11.64 -9.60 -27.77
CA ARG A 295 -12.46 -9.69 -26.54
C ARG A 295 -11.71 -9.37 -25.23
N ASP A 296 -10.39 -9.57 -25.17
CA ASP A 296 -9.59 -9.41 -23.95
C ASP A 296 -9.08 -7.99 -23.73
N VAL A 297 -8.78 -7.24 -24.80
CA VAL A 297 -8.13 -5.92 -24.72
C VAL A 297 -8.89 -4.78 -25.39
N GLU A 298 -9.91 -5.08 -26.18
CA GLU A 298 -10.75 -4.09 -26.86
C GLU A 298 -11.37 -3.10 -25.89
N ILE A 299 -11.86 -3.57 -24.73
CA ILE A 299 -12.45 -2.69 -23.72
C ILE A 299 -11.43 -1.68 -23.18
N PHE A 300 -10.16 -2.10 -22.99
CA PHE A 300 -9.11 -1.19 -22.54
C PHE A 300 -8.71 -0.20 -23.63
N ALA A 301 -8.77 -0.59 -24.91
CA ALA A 301 -8.57 0.34 -26.02
C ALA A 301 -9.67 1.40 -26.10
N GLN A 302 -10.93 1.01 -25.84
CA GLN A 302 -12.05 1.95 -25.76
C GLN A 302 -11.94 2.87 -24.54
N ILE A 303 -11.48 2.37 -23.38
CA ILE A 303 -11.17 3.22 -22.21
C ILE A 303 -10.07 4.23 -22.55
N GLN A 304 -9.01 3.82 -23.27
CA GLN A 304 -7.94 4.72 -23.72
C GLN A 304 -8.47 5.77 -24.70
N ALA A 305 -9.39 5.42 -25.61
CA ALA A 305 -10.05 6.38 -26.50
C ALA A 305 -10.88 7.41 -25.71
N ALA A 306 -11.63 6.97 -24.69
CA ALA A 306 -12.38 7.88 -23.82
C ALA A 306 -11.44 8.82 -23.05
N CYS A 307 -10.37 8.28 -22.45
CA CYS A 307 -9.38 9.09 -21.74
C CYS A 307 -8.68 10.09 -22.71
N ALA A 308 -8.48 9.76 -23.99
CA ALA A 308 -7.99 10.68 -25.02
C ALA A 308 -8.99 11.80 -25.38
N LEU A 309 -10.30 11.52 -25.42
CA LEU A 309 -11.34 12.54 -25.60
C LEU A 309 -11.27 13.60 -24.50
N ASN A 310 -11.13 13.16 -23.24
CA ASN A 310 -10.97 14.08 -22.11
C ASN A 310 -9.74 14.99 -22.30
N GLN A 311 -8.61 14.40 -22.69
CA GLN A 311 -7.37 15.12 -22.94
C GLN A 311 -7.45 16.13 -24.10
N ARG A 312 -8.40 15.97 -25.03
CA ARG A 312 -8.73 16.90 -26.13
C ARG A 312 -9.81 17.92 -25.74
N SER A 313 -10.09 18.07 -24.45
CA SER A 313 -11.14 18.93 -23.93
C SER A 313 -12.56 18.56 -24.35
N ARG A 314 -12.80 17.31 -24.75
CA ARG A 314 -14.14 16.76 -25.08
C ARG A 314 -14.66 15.93 -23.91
N LYS A 315 -14.95 16.59 -22.78
CA LYS A 315 -15.27 15.93 -21.51
C LYS A 315 -16.62 15.21 -21.56
N GLU A 316 -17.62 15.84 -22.17
CA GLU A 316 -18.97 15.30 -22.31
C GLU A 316 -18.98 14.05 -23.19
N ASP A 317 -18.24 14.07 -24.30
CA ASP A 317 -18.09 12.91 -25.19
C ASP A 317 -17.36 11.76 -24.48
N SER A 318 -16.32 12.09 -23.70
CA SER A 318 -15.59 11.11 -22.89
C SER A 318 -16.51 10.46 -21.86
N LEU A 319 -17.28 11.25 -21.10
CA LEU A 319 -18.20 10.75 -20.08
C LEU A 319 -19.30 9.88 -20.70
N LYS A 320 -19.90 10.32 -21.81
CA LYS A 320 -20.90 9.56 -22.55
C LYS A 320 -20.35 8.21 -23.04
N MET A 321 -19.11 8.20 -23.54
CA MET A 321 -18.44 6.97 -23.94
C MET A 321 -18.21 6.04 -22.74
N LEU A 322 -17.72 6.59 -21.61
CA LEU A 322 -17.49 5.82 -20.38
C LEU A 322 -18.78 5.23 -19.80
N ASP A 323 -19.90 5.97 -19.80
CA ASP A 323 -21.20 5.46 -19.36
C ASP A 323 -21.73 4.33 -20.26
N GLY A 324 -21.53 4.46 -21.59
CA GLY A 324 -21.81 3.39 -22.54
C GLY A 324 -20.96 2.14 -22.29
N LEU A 325 -19.68 2.33 -21.96
CA LEU A 325 -18.77 1.24 -21.59
C LEU A 325 -19.17 0.60 -20.27
N LYS A 326 -19.54 1.39 -19.25
CA LYS A 326 -20.02 0.92 -17.95
C LYS A 326 -21.24 0.00 -18.12
N SER A 327 -22.15 0.38 -19.01
CA SER A 327 -23.37 -0.38 -19.30
C SER A 327 -23.13 -1.66 -20.11
N SER A 328 -22.09 -1.69 -20.96
CA SER A 328 -21.77 -2.82 -21.85
C SER A 328 -20.67 -3.75 -21.29
N CYS A 329 -19.93 -3.31 -20.27
CA CYS A 329 -18.91 -4.09 -19.60
C CYS A 329 -19.58 -5.16 -18.73
N GLY A 330 -19.61 -6.41 -19.19
CA GLY A 330 -20.09 -7.51 -18.35
C GLY A 330 -19.06 -7.87 -17.27
N PHE A 331 -19.44 -7.88 -15.99
CA PHE A 331 -18.61 -8.40 -14.89
C PHE A 331 -18.15 -9.86 -15.13
N ASN A 332 -18.92 -10.63 -15.91
CA ASN A 332 -18.65 -12.03 -16.23
C ASN A 332 -17.55 -12.25 -17.28
N ARG A 333 -16.94 -11.19 -17.84
CA ARG A 333 -15.78 -11.32 -18.74
C ARG A 333 -14.49 -11.52 -17.92
N GLU A 334 -13.49 -12.19 -18.50
CA GLU A 334 -12.22 -12.55 -17.83
C GLU A 334 -11.55 -11.37 -17.09
N TYR A 335 -11.70 -10.14 -17.59
CA TYR A 335 -11.19 -8.91 -16.97
C TYR A 335 -12.26 -7.82 -16.77
N GLY A 336 -13.54 -8.20 -16.73
CA GLY A 336 -14.67 -7.27 -16.67
C GLY A 336 -14.67 -6.39 -15.42
N PHE A 337 -14.29 -6.94 -14.27
CA PHE A 337 -14.19 -6.16 -13.03
C PHE A 337 -13.06 -5.12 -13.09
N LEU A 338 -11.90 -5.45 -13.69
CA LEU A 338 -10.77 -4.53 -13.87
C LEU A 338 -11.15 -3.39 -14.83
N ALA A 339 -11.81 -3.74 -15.94
CA ALA A 339 -12.32 -2.76 -16.89
C ALA A 339 -13.31 -1.80 -16.22
N HIS A 340 -14.23 -2.31 -15.38
CA HIS A 340 -15.13 -1.48 -14.59
C HIS A 340 -14.39 -0.51 -13.67
N ALA A 341 -13.41 -1.00 -12.90
CA ALA A 341 -12.64 -0.13 -12.02
C ALA A 341 -11.92 0.98 -12.80
N ARG A 342 -11.37 0.68 -13.98
CA ARG A 342 -10.72 1.67 -14.85
C ARG A 342 -11.66 2.66 -15.49
N ILE A 343 -12.87 2.23 -15.86
CA ILE A 343 -13.92 3.14 -16.31
C ILE A 343 -14.19 4.16 -15.20
N ARG A 344 -14.36 3.70 -13.95
CA ARG A 344 -14.55 4.60 -12.80
C ARG A 344 -13.35 5.52 -12.56
N ILE A 345 -12.12 5.05 -12.71
CA ILE A 345 -10.91 5.88 -12.62
C ILE A 345 -10.91 6.97 -13.72
N CYS A 346 -11.13 6.62 -14.99
CA CYS A 346 -11.22 7.63 -16.06
C CYS A 346 -12.40 8.58 -15.78
N MET A 347 -13.58 8.10 -15.34
CA MET A 347 -14.72 8.94 -14.97
C MET A 347 -14.36 9.94 -13.87
N ALA A 348 -13.62 9.53 -12.85
CA ALA A 348 -13.16 10.42 -11.79
C ALA A 348 -12.31 11.58 -12.34
N PHE A 349 -11.41 11.31 -13.29
CA PHE A 349 -10.65 12.38 -13.96
C PHE A 349 -11.56 13.32 -14.76
N VAL A 350 -12.48 12.77 -15.56
CA VAL A 350 -13.40 13.60 -16.39
C VAL A 350 -14.30 14.47 -15.51
N LEU A 351 -14.90 13.89 -14.48
CA LEU A 351 -15.78 14.59 -13.55
C LEU A 351 -15.04 15.70 -12.79
N HIS A 352 -13.79 15.44 -12.38
CA HIS A 352 -12.93 16.45 -11.78
C HIS A 352 -12.63 17.59 -12.77
N ASP A 353 -12.29 17.28 -14.02
CA ASP A 353 -12.03 18.28 -15.06
C ASP A 353 -13.29 19.11 -15.43
N MET A 354 -14.49 18.59 -15.12
CA MET A 354 -15.79 19.28 -15.23
C MET A 354 -16.18 20.04 -13.96
N GLY A 355 -15.36 20.01 -12.89
CA GLY A 355 -15.64 20.66 -11.61
C GLY A 355 -16.60 19.91 -10.69
N ASN A 356 -16.95 18.65 -10.99
CA ASN A 356 -17.80 17.81 -10.13
C ASN A 356 -16.93 16.94 -9.21
N ASP A 357 -16.22 17.60 -8.29
CA ASP A 357 -15.24 16.97 -7.42
C ASP A 357 -15.84 15.93 -6.46
N ASP A 358 -17.10 16.09 -6.06
CA ASP A 358 -17.79 15.15 -5.16
C ASP A 358 -18.10 13.81 -5.83
N GLU A 359 -18.65 13.84 -7.04
CA GLU A 359 -18.82 12.61 -7.81
C GLU A 359 -17.47 12.00 -8.21
N ALA A 360 -16.49 12.85 -8.57
CA ALA A 360 -15.15 12.38 -8.92
C ALA A 360 -14.50 11.58 -7.77
N MET A 361 -14.61 12.06 -6.53
CA MET A 361 -14.08 11.34 -5.36
C MET A 361 -14.83 10.03 -5.12
N ARG A 362 -16.17 10.02 -5.27
CA ARG A 362 -16.97 8.79 -5.15
C ARG A 362 -16.52 7.73 -6.15
N GLU A 363 -16.34 8.10 -7.41
CA GLU A 363 -15.89 7.16 -8.45
C GLU A 363 -14.47 6.63 -8.16
N ALA A 364 -13.56 7.49 -7.68
CA ALA A 364 -12.22 7.07 -7.27
C ALA A 364 -12.20 6.15 -6.04
N ASP A 365 -13.07 6.40 -5.05
CA ASP A 365 -13.23 5.56 -3.85
C ASP A 365 -13.82 4.20 -4.18
N GLU A 366 -14.85 4.15 -5.03
CA GLU A 366 -15.43 2.89 -5.48
C GLU A 366 -14.44 2.09 -6.32
N ALA A 367 -13.68 2.72 -7.23
CA ALA A 367 -12.61 2.05 -7.96
C ALA A 367 -11.55 1.46 -7.02
N HIS A 368 -11.12 2.23 -6.00
CA HIS A 368 -10.18 1.73 -4.99
C HIS A 368 -10.75 0.52 -4.26
N LYS A 369 -12.01 0.60 -3.81
CA LYS A 369 -12.69 -0.49 -3.10
C LYS A 369 -12.77 -1.76 -3.94
N MET A 370 -13.02 -1.64 -5.24
CA MET A 370 -13.05 -2.78 -6.17
C MET A 370 -11.70 -3.49 -6.32
N LEU A 371 -10.60 -2.74 -6.21
CA LEU A 371 -9.25 -3.25 -6.51
C LEU A 371 -8.40 -3.54 -5.28
N ARG A 372 -8.82 -3.09 -4.08
CA ARG A 372 -8.01 -3.09 -2.84
C ARG A 372 -7.39 -4.44 -2.47
N ASP A 373 -8.03 -5.54 -2.87
CA ASP A 373 -7.63 -6.91 -2.53
C ASP A 373 -6.70 -7.54 -3.59
N GLY A 374 -6.43 -6.84 -4.70
CA GLY A 374 -5.58 -7.29 -5.82
C GLY A 374 -4.26 -6.55 -5.96
N GLU A 375 -3.31 -7.15 -6.70
CA GLU A 375 -2.04 -6.51 -7.09
C GLU A 375 -2.22 -5.59 -8.32
N CYS A 376 -3.15 -4.63 -8.23
CA CYS A 376 -3.43 -3.66 -9.29
C CYS A 376 -2.63 -2.37 -9.12
N PHE A 377 -1.31 -2.47 -9.01
CA PHE A 377 -0.44 -1.31 -8.76
C PHE A 377 -0.58 -0.23 -9.83
N GLU A 378 -0.80 -0.61 -11.09
CA GLU A 378 -1.02 0.34 -12.20
C GLU A 378 -2.23 1.23 -11.93
N ASP A 379 -3.31 0.65 -11.44
CA ASP A 379 -4.55 1.35 -11.13
C ASP A 379 -4.41 2.17 -9.84
N PHE A 380 -3.67 1.68 -8.85
CA PHE A 380 -3.38 2.44 -7.63
C PHE A 380 -2.56 3.71 -7.90
N VAL A 381 -1.64 3.68 -8.87
CA VAL A 381 -0.94 4.90 -9.35
C VAL A 381 -1.96 5.97 -9.75
N GLU A 382 -2.93 5.60 -10.59
CA GLU A 382 -3.93 6.53 -11.14
C GLU A 382 -4.97 6.95 -10.09
N ILE A 383 -5.44 6.03 -9.24
CA ILE A 383 -6.38 6.33 -8.14
C ILE A 383 -5.77 7.36 -7.20
N HIS A 384 -4.52 7.17 -6.78
CA HIS A 384 -3.87 8.14 -5.89
C HIS A 384 -3.59 9.46 -6.60
N ASN A 385 -3.26 9.44 -7.88
CA ASN A 385 -3.08 10.66 -8.68
C ASN A 385 -4.39 11.46 -8.79
N VAL A 386 -5.53 10.82 -9.11
CA VAL A 386 -6.81 11.53 -9.23
C VAL A 386 -7.30 12.07 -7.88
N LYS A 387 -7.16 11.30 -6.80
CA LYS A 387 -7.54 11.77 -5.45
C LYS A 387 -6.74 12.99 -5.03
N ALA A 388 -5.44 13.01 -5.32
CA ALA A 388 -4.60 14.19 -5.07
C ALA A 388 -5.12 15.43 -5.82
N ASN A 389 -5.56 15.27 -7.06
CA ASN A 389 -6.06 16.39 -7.88
C ASN A 389 -7.41 16.92 -7.37
N ILE A 390 -8.31 16.01 -7.00
CA ILE A 390 -9.61 16.39 -6.45
C ILE A 390 -9.42 17.17 -5.13
N ILE A 391 -8.52 16.72 -4.25
CA ILE A 391 -8.23 17.44 -3.00
C ILE A 391 -7.56 18.80 -3.29
N LEU A 392 -6.66 18.86 -4.28
CA LEU A 392 -6.06 20.13 -4.76
C LEU A 392 -7.10 21.11 -5.30
N SER A 393 -8.26 20.64 -5.73
CA SER A 393 -9.33 21.45 -6.28
C SER A 393 -10.23 22.03 -5.20
N ARG A 394 -10.60 21.21 -4.22
CA ARG A 394 -11.50 21.59 -3.13
C ARG A 394 -10.92 22.61 -2.15
N SER A 395 -9.59 22.76 -2.12
CA SER A 395 -8.92 23.52 -1.07
C SER A 395 -8.03 24.64 -1.59
N LYS A 396 -7.98 25.75 -0.84
CA LYS A 396 -7.08 26.89 -1.06
C LYS A 396 -5.65 26.61 -0.55
N ASN A 397 -5.13 25.40 -0.81
CA ASN A 397 -3.82 24.93 -0.32
C ASN A 397 -3.65 25.05 1.22
N SER A 398 -4.67 24.62 1.98
CA SER A 398 -4.56 24.55 3.44
C SER A 398 -3.45 23.59 3.87
N THR A 399 -2.91 23.76 5.09
CA THR A 399 -1.83 22.89 5.60
C THR A 399 -2.27 21.42 5.67
N GLU A 400 -3.51 21.14 6.04
CA GLU A 400 -4.00 19.78 6.20
C GLU A 400 -4.25 19.11 4.84
N ASP A 401 -4.83 19.86 3.90
CA ASP A 401 -5.03 19.37 2.54
C ASP A 401 -3.70 19.14 1.83
N ARG A 402 -2.71 20.01 2.04
CA ARG A 402 -1.35 19.82 1.53
C ARG A 402 -0.76 18.49 1.97
N LYS A 403 -0.91 18.11 3.25
CA LYS A 403 -0.44 16.81 3.75
C LYS A 403 -1.15 15.65 3.06
N LEU A 404 -2.47 15.73 2.91
CA LEU A 404 -3.27 14.69 2.24
C LEU A 404 -2.91 14.54 0.76
N VAL A 405 -2.74 15.66 0.06
CA VAL A 405 -2.27 15.69 -1.33
C VAL A 405 -0.89 15.03 -1.43
N LEU A 406 0.07 15.45 -0.60
CA LEU A 406 1.41 14.87 -0.61
C LEU A 406 1.42 13.39 -0.26
N PHE A 407 0.56 12.93 0.67
CA PHE A 407 0.37 11.51 0.98
C PHE A 407 -0.04 10.70 -0.26
N HIS A 408 -1.02 11.18 -1.02
CA HIS A 408 -1.47 10.52 -2.24
C HIS A 408 -0.43 10.58 -3.36
N LEU A 409 0.23 11.71 -3.57
CA LEU A 409 1.29 11.82 -4.58
C LEU A 409 2.49 10.92 -4.25
N ASN A 410 2.87 10.79 -2.97
CA ASN A 410 3.90 9.85 -2.52
C ASN A 410 3.48 8.40 -2.76
N SER A 411 2.25 8.03 -2.37
CA SER A 411 1.70 6.70 -2.63
C SER A 411 1.72 6.36 -4.13
N SER A 412 1.35 7.31 -4.99
CA SER A 412 1.40 7.15 -6.45
C SER A 412 2.82 6.85 -6.94
N LEU A 413 3.83 7.60 -6.48
CA LEU A 413 5.24 7.36 -6.82
C LEU A 413 5.75 5.99 -6.36
N ASP A 414 5.36 5.56 -5.15
CA ASP A 414 5.76 4.26 -4.60
C ASP A 414 5.20 3.09 -5.42
N PHE A 415 4.00 3.25 -5.99
CA PHE A 415 3.41 2.25 -6.87
C PHE A 415 4.00 2.26 -8.28
N CYS A 416 4.47 3.40 -8.80
CA CYS A 416 5.14 3.47 -10.11
C CYS A 416 6.35 2.52 -10.20
N GLY A 417 7.07 2.29 -9.09
CA GLY A 417 8.20 1.34 -9.04
C GLY A 417 7.81 -0.14 -9.09
N LYS A 418 6.52 -0.48 -9.07
CA LYS A 418 6.00 -1.86 -8.93
C LYS A 418 5.21 -2.34 -10.16
N VAL A 419 5.14 -1.56 -11.23
CA VAL A 419 4.33 -1.85 -12.42
C VAL A 419 5.16 -2.35 -13.59
N SER A 420 4.52 -3.04 -14.53
CA SER A 420 5.13 -3.55 -15.77
C SER A 420 5.07 -2.59 -16.95
N VAL A 421 4.10 -1.68 -16.97
CA VAL A 421 3.93 -0.63 -17.99
C VAL A 421 4.85 0.56 -17.70
N ASP A 422 5.23 1.31 -18.73
CA ASP A 422 6.08 2.49 -18.58
C ASP A 422 5.32 3.64 -17.90
N LYS A 423 5.62 3.87 -16.62
CA LYS A 423 5.10 5.01 -15.84
C LYS A 423 6.09 6.16 -15.68
N SER A 424 7.16 6.21 -16.48
CA SER A 424 8.18 7.26 -16.38
C SER A 424 7.59 8.68 -16.54
N VAL A 425 6.65 8.85 -17.48
CA VAL A 425 5.94 10.13 -17.68
C VAL A 425 5.10 10.47 -16.44
N THR A 426 4.32 9.52 -15.92
CA THR A 426 3.50 9.71 -14.72
C THR A 426 4.35 10.06 -13.50
N MET A 427 5.47 9.37 -13.28
CA MET A 427 6.40 9.68 -12.19
C MET A 427 6.87 11.13 -12.25
N VAL A 428 7.24 11.59 -13.44
CA VAL A 428 7.73 12.95 -13.63
C VAL A 428 6.60 13.98 -13.44
N GLN A 429 5.39 13.72 -13.94
CA GLN A 429 4.22 14.58 -13.73
C GLN A 429 3.82 14.67 -12.25
N VAL A 430 3.80 13.54 -11.52
CA VAL A 430 3.52 13.50 -10.08
C VAL A 430 4.60 14.25 -9.30
N THR A 431 5.87 14.13 -9.70
CA THR A 431 7.00 14.88 -9.10
C THR A 431 6.85 16.38 -9.31
N MET A 432 6.50 16.82 -10.51
CA MET A 432 6.19 18.23 -10.80
C MET A 432 5.02 18.73 -9.95
N ARG A 433 3.96 17.93 -9.81
CA ARG A 433 2.79 18.27 -9.00
C ARG A 433 3.13 18.43 -7.52
N LYS A 434 3.98 17.56 -6.98
CA LYS A 434 4.50 17.73 -5.60
C LYS A 434 5.22 19.07 -5.42
N ALA A 435 6.05 19.47 -6.38
CA ALA A 435 6.72 20.77 -6.30
C ALA A 435 5.72 21.93 -6.37
N LEU A 436 4.71 21.86 -7.25
CA LEU A 436 3.67 22.88 -7.35
C LEU A 436 2.87 23.06 -6.04
N VAL A 437 2.56 21.96 -5.36
CA VAL A 437 1.88 21.97 -4.07
C VAL A 437 2.66 22.81 -3.04
N HIS A 438 3.98 22.65 -2.98
CA HIS A 438 4.84 23.49 -2.14
C HIS A 438 4.91 24.95 -2.62
N LEU A 439 4.85 25.19 -3.94
CA LEU A 439 4.84 26.54 -4.52
C LEU A 439 3.51 27.30 -4.38
N GLY A 440 2.56 26.74 -3.63
CA GLY A 440 1.29 27.40 -3.32
C GLY A 440 0.21 27.16 -4.37
N TYR A 441 0.43 26.27 -5.35
CA TYR A 441 -0.56 25.94 -6.37
C TYR A 441 -1.74 25.16 -5.77
N TYR A 442 -2.94 25.48 -6.25
CA TYR A 442 -4.16 24.68 -6.13
C TYR A 442 -4.98 24.87 -7.42
N GLN A 443 -5.96 24.02 -7.72
CA GLN A 443 -6.56 23.96 -9.08
C GLN A 443 -7.19 25.29 -9.54
N HIS A 444 -7.68 26.07 -8.58
CA HIS A 444 -8.39 27.34 -8.81
C HIS A 444 -7.58 28.57 -8.39
N GLY A 445 -6.27 28.45 -8.23
CA GLY A 445 -5.44 29.60 -7.94
C GLY A 445 -4.03 29.27 -7.45
N ILE A 446 -3.31 30.33 -7.12
CA ILE A 446 -1.96 30.24 -6.57
C ILE A 446 -1.93 31.12 -5.33
N ALA A 447 -1.51 30.57 -4.19
CA ALA A 447 -1.40 31.34 -2.95
C ALA A 447 -0.50 32.56 -3.19
N LYS A 448 -0.87 33.75 -2.69
CA LYS A 448 -0.05 34.95 -2.89
C LYS A 448 1.34 34.82 -2.30
N GLU A 449 1.43 34.28 -1.09
CA GLU A 449 2.69 34.07 -0.39
C GLU A 449 2.93 32.59 -0.09
N VAL A 450 4.21 32.21 -0.06
CA VAL A 450 4.68 30.89 0.34
C VAL A 450 5.96 31.02 1.15
N SER A 451 6.18 30.10 2.09
CA SER A 451 7.39 30.12 2.91
C SER A 451 8.64 29.87 2.07
N LYS A 452 9.76 30.50 2.42
CA LYS A 452 11.07 30.23 1.78
C LYS A 452 11.44 28.74 1.85
N SER A 453 11.13 28.09 2.97
CA SER A 453 11.33 26.65 3.14
C SER A 453 10.57 25.82 2.09
N ASP A 454 9.32 26.17 1.79
CA ASP A 454 8.55 25.47 0.76
C ASP A 454 9.14 25.68 -0.65
N VAL A 455 9.63 26.88 -0.94
CA VAL A 455 10.31 27.18 -2.22
C VAL A 455 11.58 26.35 -2.38
N ASP A 456 12.37 26.20 -1.31
CA ASP A 456 13.59 25.38 -1.32
C ASP A 456 13.28 23.88 -1.48
N VAL A 457 12.22 23.39 -0.81
CA VAL A 457 11.72 22.02 -0.98
C VAL A 457 11.26 21.79 -2.42
N ALA A 458 10.48 22.70 -3.00
CA ALA A 458 10.03 22.60 -4.38
C ALA A 458 11.21 22.56 -5.37
N GLY A 459 12.22 23.41 -5.15
CA GLY A 459 13.46 23.40 -5.92
C GLY A 459 14.19 22.06 -5.84
N THR A 460 14.30 21.48 -4.64
CA THR A 460 14.91 20.17 -4.40
C THR A 460 14.11 19.03 -5.02
N VAL A 461 12.79 19.11 -5.01
CA VAL A 461 11.92 18.10 -5.66
C VAL A 461 12.11 18.13 -7.17
N LEU A 462 12.13 19.32 -7.78
CA LEU A 462 12.33 19.47 -9.22
C LEU A 462 13.74 19.08 -9.68
N SER A 463 14.77 19.30 -8.86
CA SER A 463 16.16 18.91 -9.20
C SER A 463 16.36 17.39 -9.26
N ARG A 464 15.43 16.59 -8.74
CA ARG A 464 15.43 15.11 -8.87
C ARG A 464 15.05 14.64 -10.28
N ILE A 465 14.47 15.51 -11.10
CA ILE A 465 14.16 15.20 -12.49
C ILE A 465 15.45 15.38 -13.31
N SER A 466 16.05 14.26 -13.73
CA SER A 466 17.31 14.28 -14.48
C SER A 466 17.16 14.91 -15.87
N SER A 467 18.25 15.45 -16.44
CA SER A 467 18.26 15.99 -17.80
C SER A 467 17.75 15.00 -18.84
N ARG A 468 18.12 13.72 -18.70
CA ARG A 468 17.65 12.63 -19.57
C ARG A 468 16.13 12.42 -19.48
N GLN A 469 15.53 12.58 -18.30
CA GLN A 469 14.08 12.52 -18.14
C GLN A 469 13.39 13.73 -18.77
N ILE A 470 13.98 14.93 -18.63
CA ILE A 470 13.46 16.17 -19.23
C ILE A 470 13.44 16.07 -20.76
N GLU A 471 14.51 15.56 -21.38
CA GLU A 471 14.60 15.38 -22.84
C GLU A 471 13.52 14.42 -23.37
N ARG A 472 13.20 13.38 -22.60
CA ARG A 472 12.21 12.36 -22.94
C ARG A 472 10.77 12.72 -22.57
N LEU A 473 10.54 13.90 -21.99
CA LEU A 473 9.20 14.34 -21.67
C LEU A 473 8.34 14.39 -22.94
N SER A 474 7.09 13.97 -22.79
CA SER A 474 6.08 14.23 -23.80
C SER A 474 5.85 15.73 -23.97
N GLU A 475 5.36 16.15 -25.13
CA GLU A 475 5.11 17.56 -25.40
C GLU A 475 4.18 18.21 -24.36
N ARG A 476 3.14 17.50 -23.91
CA ARG A 476 2.28 17.98 -22.81
C ARG A 476 3.04 18.13 -21.48
N SER A 477 3.91 17.17 -21.14
CA SER A 477 4.69 17.26 -19.89
C SER A 477 5.73 18.37 -19.92
N LYS A 478 6.26 18.72 -21.11
CA LYS A 478 7.15 19.89 -21.27
C LYS A 478 6.43 21.21 -20.97
N ILE A 479 5.16 21.33 -21.33
CA ILE A 479 4.33 22.50 -20.99
C ILE A 479 4.22 22.61 -19.47
N TYR A 480 3.83 21.52 -18.80
CA TYR A 480 3.69 21.49 -17.35
C TYR A 480 5.02 21.73 -16.62
N TYR A 481 6.13 21.22 -17.16
CA TYR A 481 7.46 21.49 -16.63
C TYR A 481 7.82 22.98 -16.68
N ASN A 482 7.57 23.63 -17.82
CA ASN A 482 7.82 25.06 -17.98
C ASN A 482 6.95 25.87 -17.02
N TYR A 483 5.68 25.49 -16.82
CA TYR A 483 4.81 26.10 -15.82
C TYR A 483 5.41 26.00 -14.41
N CYS A 484 5.84 24.81 -13.99
CA CYS A 484 6.47 24.59 -12.68
C CYS A 484 7.74 25.42 -12.50
N GLN A 485 8.60 25.45 -13.53
CA GLN A 485 9.84 26.22 -13.51
C GLN A 485 9.58 27.73 -13.51
N ALA A 486 8.53 28.19 -14.20
CA ALA A 486 8.13 29.59 -14.21
C ALA A 486 7.69 30.03 -12.81
N LEU A 487 6.82 29.26 -12.16
CA LEU A 487 6.37 29.55 -10.80
C LEU A 487 7.53 29.50 -9.80
N LEU A 488 8.42 28.50 -9.90
CA LEU A 488 9.62 28.43 -9.04
C LEU A 488 10.54 29.64 -9.25
N ALA A 489 10.81 30.04 -10.49
CA ALA A 489 11.65 31.19 -10.81
C ALA A 489 11.06 32.47 -10.21
N PHE A 490 9.76 32.67 -10.36
CA PHE A 490 9.03 33.79 -9.76
C PHE A 490 9.18 33.80 -8.23
N ARG A 491 8.96 32.66 -7.56
CA ARG A 491 9.16 32.55 -6.10
C ARG A 491 10.58 32.81 -5.64
N LYS A 492 11.57 32.65 -6.51
CA LYS A 492 12.98 32.97 -6.24
C LYS A 492 13.35 34.41 -6.58
N GLY A 493 12.40 35.22 -7.03
CA GLY A 493 12.61 36.62 -7.44
C GLY A 493 13.17 36.79 -8.86
N ASP A 494 13.22 35.73 -9.68
CA ASP A 494 13.70 35.79 -11.07
C ASP A 494 12.51 36.00 -12.03
N SER A 495 11.97 37.21 -12.02
CA SER A 495 10.78 37.60 -12.79
C SER A 495 10.97 37.48 -14.30
N GLU A 496 12.17 37.78 -14.81
CA GLU A 496 12.46 37.69 -16.24
C GLU A 496 12.46 36.24 -16.74
N LYS A 497 13.11 35.34 -15.99
CA LYS A 497 13.05 33.91 -16.30
C LYS A 497 11.64 33.35 -16.17
N ALA A 498 10.89 33.78 -15.16
CA ALA A 498 9.51 33.35 -14.95
C ALA A 498 8.63 33.71 -16.16
N LYS A 499 8.65 34.97 -16.61
CA LYS A 499 7.89 35.44 -17.78
C LYS A 499 8.29 34.70 -19.06
N LYS A 500 9.59 34.48 -19.28
CA LYS A 500 10.08 33.74 -20.45
C LYS A 500 9.58 32.29 -20.50
N LEU A 501 9.57 31.60 -19.35
CA LEU A 501 9.10 30.22 -19.22
C LEU A 501 7.57 30.12 -19.38
N GLU A 502 6.81 31.03 -18.78
CA GLU A 502 5.36 31.14 -18.94
C GLU A 502 4.99 31.37 -20.41
N GLN A 503 5.63 32.34 -21.08
CA GLN A 503 5.37 32.62 -22.49
C GLN A 503 5.71 31.42 -23.39
N ARG A 504 6.78 30.69 -23.08
CA ARG A 504 7.14 29.46 -23.79
C ARG A 504 6.09 28.37 -23.64
N ALA A 505 5.55 28.18 -22.44
CA ALA A 505 4.46 27.24 -22.19
C ALA A 505 3.19 27.66 -22.95
N ARG A 506 2.84 28.96 -22.87
CA ARG A 506 1.66 29.52 -23.52
C ARG A 506 1.64 29.35 -25.02
N ARG A 507 2.73 29.69 -25.72
CA ARG A 507 2.82 29.53 -27.19
C ARG A 507 2.54 28.10 -27.63
N LYS A 508 2.99 27.11 -26.83
CA LYS A 508 2.71 25.69 -27.10
C LYS A 508 1.24 25.34 -26.85
N CYS A 509 0.64 25.86 -25.78
CA CYS A 509 -0.78 25.66 -25.51
C CYS A 509 -1.66 26.25 -26.61
N GLU A 510 -1.36 27.46 -27.09
CA GLU A 510 -2.08 28.14 -28.17
C GLU A 510 -2.00 27.34 -29.48
N LEU A 511 -0.80 26.88 -29.86
CA LEU A 511 -0.59 26.04 -31.05
C LEU A 511 -1.42 24.75 -31.03
N GLN A 512 -1.66 24.21 -29.83
CA GLN A 512 -2.37 22.94 -29.62
C GLN A 512 -3.82 23.14 -29.15
N SER A 513 -4.32 24.38 -29.13
CA SER A 513 -5.67 24.75 -28.66
C SER A 513 -6.02 24.24 -27.26
N LEU A 514 -5.05 24.22 -26.34
CA LEU A 514 -5.19 23.70 -24.97
C LEU A 514 -5.78 24.75 -24.02
N HIS A 515 -7.10 24.95 -24.09
CA HIS A 515 -7.79 26.04 -23.39
C HIS A 515 -7.66 25.98 -21.86
N ASN A 516 -7.75 24.79 -21.26
CA ASN A 516 -7.63 24.62 -19.81
C ASN A 516 -6.23 25.02 -19.31
N GLU A 517 -5.18 24.60 -20.01
CA GLU A 517 -3.81 24.97 -19.67
C GLU A 517 -3.53 26.46 -19.86
N ILE A 518 -4.18 27.11 -20.83
CA ILE A 518 -4.11 28.57 -21.01
C ILE A 518 -4.71 29.28 -19.78
N GLN A 519 -5.87 28.84 -19.29
CA GLN A 519 -6.48 29.41 -18.08
C GLN A 519 -5.56 29.27 -16.85
N GLN A 520 -4.86 28.14 -16.72
CA GLN A 520 -3.87 27.94 -15.65
C GLN A 520 -2.68 28.92 -15.78
N LEU A 521 -2.21 29.16 -17.01
CA LEU A 521 -1.18 30.15 -17.29
C LEU A 521 -1.66 31.59 -17.08
N ASP A 522 -2.95 31.88 -17.26
CA ASP A 522 -3.53 33.19 -16.97
C ASP A 522 -3.49 33.50 -15.46
N MET A 523 -3.79 32.51 -14.61
CA MET A 523 -3.64 32.66 -13.15
C MET A 523 -2.18 32.93 -12.77
N LEU A 524 -1.23 32.23 -13.39
CA LEU A 524 0.19 32.46 -13.16
C LEU A 524 0.63 33.87 -13.61
N ARG A 525 0.12 34.35 -14.74
CA ARG A 525 0.39 35.70 -15.25
C ARG A 525 -0.23 36.78 -14.36
N SER A 526 -1.44 36.59 -13.85
CA SER A 526 -2.07 37.50 -12.89
C SER A 526 -1.20 37.69 -11.66
N LEU A 527 -0.69 36.58 -11.11
CA LEU A 527 0.23 36.60 -9.97
C LEU A 527 1.51 37.41 -10.26
N PHE A 528 2.05 37.30 -11.48
CA PHE A 528 3.23 38.06 -11.88
C PHE A 528 2.98 39.57 -11.95
N SER A 529 1.77 39.97 -12.38
CA SER A 529 1.38 41.38 -12.52
C SER A 529 1.07 42.02 -11.16
N GLU A 530 0.32 41.33 -10.28
CA GLU A 530 -0.05 41.85 -8.96
C GLU A 530 1.19 42.20 -8.11
N GLN A 531 2.24 41.37 -8.15
CA GLN A 531 3.46 41.64 -7.39
C GLN A 531 4.28 42.80 -7.99
N ALA A 532 4.18 43.04 -9.30
CA ALA A 532 4.85 44.19 -9.93
C ALA A 532 4.23 45.52 -9.49
N GLU A 533 2.90 45.55 -9.30
CA GLU A 533 2.16 46.72 -8.81
C GLU A 533 2.45 47.02 -7.33
N GLU A 534 2.56 45.99 -6.47
CA GLU A 534 2.97 46.13 -5.07
C GLU A 534 4.38 46.73 -4.93
N ILE A 535 5.36 46.25 -5.71
CA ILE A 535 6.73 46.81 -5.69
C ILE A 535 6.77 48.28 -6.14
N THR A 536 5.96 48.67 -7.13
CA THR A 536 5.89 50.07 -7.59
C THR A 536 5.20 51.00 -6.59
N SER A 537 4.25 50.49 -5.79
CA SER A 537 3.56 51.29 -4.77
C SER A 537 4.35 51.44 -3.48
N GLU A 538 5.12 50.42 -3.06
CA GLU A 538 6.06 50.54 -1.93
C GLU A 538 7.24 51.47 -2.25
N GLY A 539 7.72 51.49 -3.50
CA GLY A 539 8.77 52.41 -3.94
C GLY A 539 8.34 53.89 -3.95
N ALA A 540 7.06 54.16 -4.20
CA ALA A 540 6.50 55.52 -4.17
C ALA A 540 6.33 56.07 -2.74
N ASN A 541 6.03 55.21 -1.76
CA ASN A 541 5.85 55.61 -0.35
C ASN A 541 7.16 55.81 0.43
N ILE A 542 8.33 55.50 -0.15
CA ILE A 542 9.65 55.76 0.45
C ILE A 542 10.28 57.07 -0.09
N SER A 543 9.58 57.76 -1.00
CA SER A 543 10.03 59.03 -1.61
C SER A 543 9.21 60.26 -1.20
N GLU A 544 8.38 60.16 -0.15
CA GLU A 544 7.88 61.28 0.66
C GLU A 544 8.60 61.31 2.02
#